data_AF-A0A4U8S7Z4-F1
#
_entry.id   AF-A0A4U8S7Z4-F1
#
_cell.length_a   1.000
_cell.length_b   1.000
_cell.length_c   1.000
_cell.angle_alpha   90.00
_cell.angle_beta   90.00
_cell.angle_gamma   90.00
#
_symmetry.space_group_name_H-M   'P 1'
#
loop_
_entity.id
_entity.type
_entity.pdbx_description
1 polymer ?
#
loop_
_entity_poly.entity_id
_entity_poly.type
_entity_poly.pdbx_seq_one_letter_code
_entity_poly.pdbx_strand_id
1 'polypeptide(L)'
;MIKKIILVLCLTTATLYGKNSLITHLMQNMEYAMNLMERGYLYNNIQWINDGLKEFKTLNMELKKIDPHTYLSVSQRRDINVVSGIVSRNQDNIEVMEYFLKQKDFIKSADAYGRILAGCVSCHAISRNW
;
A
#
# COMPACT_ATOMS: atom_id res chain seq x y z
N MET A 1 -7.88 -18.67 40.61
CA MET A 1 -7.27 -19.02 39.29
C MET A 1 -8.04 -18.47 38.10
N ILE A 2 -9.38 -18.44 38.11
CA ILE A 2 -10.24 -17.92 37.01
C ILE A 2 -9.93 -16.46 36.62
N LYS A 3 -9.67 -15.55 37.59
CA LYS A 3 -9.28 -14.15 37.29
C LYS A 3 -7.97 -14.01 36.49
N LYS A 4 -7.01 -14.92 36.68
CA LYS A 4 -5.74 -14.90 35.93
C LYS A 4 -5.92 -15.43 34.50
N ILE A 5 -6.84 -16.38 34.30
CA ILE A 5 -7.17 -16.93 32.98
C ILE A 5 -7.91 -15.90 32.12
N ILE A 6 -8.88 -15.17 32.70
CA ILE A 6 -9.63 -14.11 32.00
C ILE A 6 -8.69 -12.97 31.54
N LEU A 7 -7.71 -12.59 32.37
CA LEU A 7 -6.74 -11.54 32.02
C LEU A 7 -5.87 -11.95 30.82
N VAL A 8 -5.40 -13.20 30.78
CA VAL A 8 -4.60 -13.74 29.68
C VAL A 8 -5.42 -13.83 28.39
N LEU A 9 -6.69 -14.24 28.45
CA LEU A 9 -7.58 -14.28 27.29
C LEU A 9 -7.86 -12.88 26.71
N CYS A 10 -8.12 -11.86 27.54
CA CYS A 10 -8.30 -10.48 27.07
C CYS A 10 -7.03 -9.89 26.43
N LEU A 11 -5.84 -10.25 26.91
CA LEU A 11 -4.58 -9.80 26.32
C LEU A 11 -4.32 -10.45 24.96
N THR A 12 -4.75 -11.70 24.76
CA THR A 12 -4.58 -12.41 23.47
C THR A 12 -5.54 -11.94 22.38
N THR A 13 -6.75 -11.48 22.73
CA THR A 13 -7.72 -11.00 21.73
C THR A 13 -7.38 -9.59 21.24
N ALA A 14 -6.87 -8.72 22.12
CA ALA A 14 -6.48 -7.35 21.77
C ALA A 14 -5.34 -7.29 20.73
N THR A 15 -4.38 -8.22 20.80
CA THR A 15 -3.22 -8.25 19.90
C THR A 15 -3.56 -8.77 18.49
N LEU A 16 -4.49 -9.72 18.39
CA LEU A 16 -4.95 -10.26 17.10
C LEU A 16 -5.82 -9.25 16.33
N TYR A 17 -6.71 -8.52 17.01
CA TYR A 17 -7.53 -7.47 16.39
C TYR A 17 -6.70 -6.25 15.95
N GLY A 18 -5.69 -5.84 16.73
CA GLY A 18 -4.84 -4.69 16.39
C GLY A 18 -3.94 -4.90 15.17
N LYS A 19 -3.60 -6.14 14.82
CA LYS A 19 -2.71 -6.45 13.69
C LYS A 19 -3.45 -6.38 12.34
N ASN A 20 -4.69 -6.88 12.28
CA ASN A 20 -5.54 -6.76 11.09
C ASN A 20 -6.02 -5.33 10.84
N SER A 21 -6.19 -4.52 11.89
CA SER A 21 -6.59 -3.12 11.73
C SER A 21 -5.48 -2.27 11.11
N LEU A 22 -4.21 -2.54 11.43
CA LEU A 22 -3.07 -1.79 10.90
C LEU A 22 -2.98 -1.89 9.36
N ILE A 23 -2.98 -3.12 8.81
CA ILE A 23 -2.87 -3.29 7.36
C ILE A 23 -4.08 -2.71 6.65
N THR A 24 -5.28 -2.86 7.22
CA THR A 24 -6.51 -2.31 6.66
C THR A 24 -6.45 -0.79 6.58
N HIS A 25 -6.06 -0.13 7.67
CA HIS A 25 -5.91 1.32 7.73
C HIS A 25 -4.84 1.82 6.76
N LEU A 26 -3.69 1.13 6.68
CA LEU A 26 -2.64 1.46 5.71
C LEU A 26 -3.15 1.39 4.27
N MET A 27 -3.88 0.32 3.92
CA MET A 27 -4.45 0.16 2.58
C MET A 27 -5.49 1.23 2.25
N GLN A 28 -6.33 1.64 3.21
CA GLN A 28 -7.29 2.73 3.02
C GLN A 28 -6.58 4.07 2.74
N ASN A 29 -5.49 4.35 3.46
CA ASN A 29 -4.71 5.56 3.21
C ASN A 29 -3.98 5.51 1.85
N MET A 30 -3.52 4.32 1.44
CA MET A 30 -2.94 4.14 0.11
C MET A 30 -3.97 4.37 -1.00
N GLU A 31 -5.18 3.84 -0.84
CA GLU A 31 -6.30 4.10 -1.75
C GLU A 31 -6.59 5.60 -1.85
N TYR A 32 -6.70 6.29 -0.72
CA TYR A 32 -6.91 7.73 -0.69
C TYR A 32 -5.82 8.50 -1.46
N ALA A 33 -4.55 8.16 -1.23
CA ALA A 33 -3.43 8.78 -1.94
C ALA A 33 -3.50 8.52 -3.46
N MET A 34 -3.84 7.29 -3.86
CA MET A 34 -4.04 6.92 -5.28
C MET A 34 -5.20 7.69 -5.92
N ASN A 35 -6.31 7.85 -5.22
CA ASN A 35 -7.46 8.62 -5.69
C ASN A 35 -7.15 10.10 -5.84
N LEU A 36 -6.36 10.66 -4.92
CA LEU A 36 -5.93 12.06 -4.99
C LEU A 36 -5.06 12.31 -6.24
N MET A 37 -4.12 11.40 -6.54
CA MET A 37 -3.31 11.48 -7.76
C MET A 37 -4.18 11.34 -9.02
N GLU A 38 -5.09 10.36 -9.06
CA GLU A 38 -6.00 10.12 -10.18
C GLU A 38 -6.83 11.37 -10.50
N ARG A 39 -7.48 11.93 -9.48
CA ARG A 39 -8.25 13.18 -9.61
C ARG A 39 -7.35 14.33 -10.02
N GLY A 40 -6.12 14.38 -9.52
CA GLY A 40 -5.11 15.35 -9.93
C GLY A 40 -4.86 15.32 -11.44
N TYR A 41 -4.70 14.14 -12.03
CA TYR A 41 -4.57 13.99 -13.49
C TYR A 41 -5.85 14.36 -14.24
N LEU A 42 -7.02 13.87 -13.79
CA LEU A 42 -8.30 14.11 -14.48
C LEU A 42 -8.73 15.58 -14.48
N TYR A 43 -8.38 16.33 -13.43
CA TYR A 43 -8.78 17.73 -13.26
C TYR A 43 -7.63 18.72 -13.46
N ASN A 44 -6.48 18.28 -13.97
CA ASN A 44 -5.28 19.11 -14.15
C ASN A 44 -4.83 19.82 -12.87
N ASN A 45 -4.99 19.17 -11.71
CA ASN A 45 -4.62 19.72 -10.41
C ASN A 45 -3.28 19.12 -9.93
N ILE A 46 -2.19 19.83 -10.23
CA ILE A 46 -0.82 19.43 -9.88
C ILE A 46 -0.62 19.29 -8.36
N GLN A 47 -1.30 20.14 -7.57
CA GLN A 47 -1.19 20.08 -6.12
C GLN A 47 -1.71 18.74 -5.59
N TRP A 48 -2.85 18.26 -6.10
CA TRP A 48 -3.38 16.94 -5.74
C TRP A 48 -2.46 15.80 -6.16
N ILE A 49 -1.82 15.88 -7.34
CA ILE A 49 -0.83 14.89 -7.76
C ILE A 49 0.34 14.84 -6.77
N ASN A 50 0.88 16.00 -6.40
CA ASN A 50 2.03 16.09 -5.50
C ASN A 50 1.69 15.62 -4.07
N ASP A 51 0.53 16.02 -3.56
CA ASP A 51 0.07 15.62 -2.22
C ASP A 51 -0.18 14.11 -2.16
N GLY A 52 -0.84 13.55 -3.18
CA GLY A 52 -1.06 12.11 -3.27
C GLY A 52 0.23 11.32 -3.42
N LEU A 53 1.18 11.80 -4.22
CA LEU A 53 2.49 11.15 -4.37
C LEU A 53 3.31 11.16 -3.08
N LYS A 54 3.32 12.29 -2.38
CA LYS A 54 4.03 12.44 -1.09
C LYS A 54 3.47 11.49 -0.04
N GLU A 55 2.15 11.43 0.07
CA GLU A 55 1.45 10.53 0.99
C GLU A 55 1.75 9.07 0.62
N PHE A 56 1.56 8.70 -0.66
CA PHE A 56 1.80 7.34 -1.14
C PHE A 56 3.25 6.88 -0.91
N LYS A 57 4.23 7.76 -1.11
CA LYS A 57 5.64 7.47 -0.83
C LYS A 57 5.87 7.08 0.63
N THR A 58 5.26 7.81 1.56
CA THR A 58 5.35 7.51 2.99
C THR A 58 4.72 6.16 3.30
N LEU A 59 3.50 5.93 2.81
CA LEU A 59 2.76 4.69 3.03
C LEU A 59 3.46 3.48 2.40
N ASN A 60 4.09 3.63 1.22
CA ASN A 60 4.85 2.54 0.58
C ASN A 60 6.06 2.12 1.43
N MET A 61 6.75 3.08 2.07
CA MET A 61 7.82 2.76 3.02
C MET A 61 7.30 2.07 4.28
N GLU A 62 6.10 2.40 4.75
CA GLU A 62 5.45 1.71 5.87
C GLU A 62 5.07 0.28 5.48
N LEU A 63 4.45 0.09 4.31
CA LEU A 63 4.07 -1.23 3.80
C LEU A 63 5.27 -2.15 3.67
N LYS A 64 6.42 -1.62 3.20
CA LYS A 64 7.67 -2.38 3.07
C LYS A 64 8.16 -2.97 4.40
N LYS A 65 7.77 -2.38 5.54
CA LYS A 65 8.12 -2.86 6.89
C LYS A 65 7.13 -3.89 7.42
N ILE A 66 5.98 -4.05 6.77
CA ILE A 66 4.97 -5.02 7.21
C ILE A 66 5.35 -6.41 6.73
N ASP A 67 5.35 -7.35 7.67
CA ASP A 67 5.53 -8.77 7.39
C ASP A 67 4.44 -9.29 6.43
N PRO A 68 4.79 -9.84 5.26
CA PRO A 68 3.82 -10.40 4.32
C PRO A 68 2.95 -11.51 4.89
N HIS A 69 3.40 -12.21 5.93
CA HIS A 69 2.59 -13.23 6.62
C HIS A 69 1.38 -12.64 7.35
N THR A 70 1.31 -11.31 7.52
CA THR A 70 0.16 -10.62 8.11
C THR A 70 -1.05 -10.54 7.18
N TYR A 71 -0.83 -10.57 5.87
CA TYR A 71 -1.88 -10.41 4.86
C TYR A 71 -1.90 -11.52 3.81
N LEU A 72 -0.96 -12.47 3.86
CA LEU A 72 -0.99 -13.69 3.06
C LEU A 72 -1.42 -14.90 3.89
N SER A 73 -2.41 -15.64 3.39
CA SER A 73 -2.78 -16.95 3.90
C SER A 73 -1.66 -17.98 3.66
N VAL A 74 -1.71 -19.11 4.37
CA VAL A 74 -0.69 -20.17 4.27
C VAL A 74 -0.47 -20.64 2.82
N SER A 75 -1.54 -20.78 2.04
CA SER A 75 -1.47 -21.21 0.63
C SER A 75 -0.83 -20.15 -0.29
N GLN A 76 -0.91 -18.88 0.06
CA GLN A 76 -0.36 -17.75 -0.72
C GLN A 76 1.11 -17.45 -0.40
N ARG A 77 1.70 -18.05 0.65
CA ARG A 77 3.07 -17.73 1.10
C ARG A 77 4.16 -18.04 0.08
N ARG A 78 3.89 -18.93 -0.89
CA ARG A 78 4.78 -19.18 -2.04
C ARG A 78 5.04 -17.91 -2.87
N ASP A 79 4.14 -16.93 -2.80
CA ASP A 79 4.19 -15.69 -3.58
C ASP A 79 4.73 -14.50 -2.77
N ILE A 80 5.33 -14.74 -1.57
CA ILE A 80 5.92 -13.68 -0.74
C ILE A 80 6.91 -12.83 -1.52
N ASN A 81 7.80 -13.45 -2.30
CA ASN A 81 8.79 -12.73 -3.10
C ASN A 81 8.14 -11.89 -4.21
N VAL A 82 6.98 -12.32 -4.71
CA VAL A 82 6.23 -11.59 -5.73
C VAL A 82 5.63 -10.33 -5.11
N VAL A 83 4.93 -10.44 -3.99
CA VAL A 83 4.31 -9.28 -3.33
C VAL A 83 5.36 -8.31 -2.79
N SER A 84 6.46 -8.79 -2.19
CA SER A 84 7.56 -7.93 -1.75
C SER A 84 8.26 -7.24 -2.92
N GLY A 85 8.36 -7.93 -4.07
CA GLY A 85 8.86 -7.38 -5.32
C GLY A 85 7.97 -6.26 -5.85
N ILE A 86 6.65 -6.40 -5.77
CA ILE A 86 5.70 -5.35 -6.17
C ILE A 86 5.89 -4.09 -5.31
N VAL A 87 5.93 -4.22 -3.97
CA VAL A 87 6.14 -3.08 -3.07
C VAL A 87 7.48 -2.39 -3.33
N SER A 88 8.51 -3.16 -3.66
CA SER A 88 9.82 -2.61 -4.02
C SER A 88 9.78 -1.85 -5.35
N ARG A 89 9.14 -2.39 -6.39
CA ARG A 89 9.00 -1.70 -7.70
C ARG A 89 8.14 -0.44 -7.62
N ASN A 90 7.21 -0.36 -6.66
CA ASN A 90 6.48 0.89 -6.43
C ASN A 90 7.41 2.03 -6.03
N GLN A 91 8.50 1.75 -5.30
CA GLN A 91 9.52 2.77 -4.98
C GLN A 91 10.17 3.32 -6.25
N ASP A 92 10.55 2.44 -7.18
CA ASP A 92 11.13 2.85 -8.46
C ASP A 92 10.13 3.68 -9.28
N ASN A 93 8.86 3.26 -9.33
CA ASN A 93 7.82 3.99 -10.04
C ASN A 93 7.52 5.37 -9.40
N ILE A 94 7.58 5.48 -8.06
CA ILE A 94 7.48 6.77 -7.35
C ILE A 94 8.59 7.71 -7.83
N GLU A 95 9.83 7.25 -7.88
CA GLU A 95 10.98 8.06 -8.30
C GLU A 95 10.88 8.48 -9.77
N VAL A 96 10.43 7.57 -10.64
CA VAL A 96 10.14 7.87 -12.05
C VAL A 96 9.04 8.94 -12.17
N MET A 97 8.00 8.85 -11.35
CA MET A 97 6.92 9.83 -11.34
C MET A 97 7.39 11.20 -10.85
N GLU A 98 8.18 11.26 -9.77
CA GLU A 98 8.82 12.48 -9.26
C GLU A 98 9.71 13.13 -10.32
N TYR A 99 10.47 12.32 -11.07
CA TYR A 99 11.31 12.80 -12.17
C TYR A 99 10.46 13.47 -13.26
N PHE A 100 9.44 12.80 -13.77
CA PHE A 100 8.63 13.37 -14.86
C PHE A 100 7.79 14.59 -14.44
N LEU A 101 7.31 14.62 -13.18
CA LEU A 101 6.63 15.79 -12.64
C LEU A 101 7.54 17.02 -12.58
N LYS A 102 8.81 16.87 -12.16
CA LYS A 102 9.79 17.96 -12.18
C LYS A 102 10.03 18.51 -13.58
N GLN A 103 9.99 17.64 -14.58
CA GLN A 103 10.16 18.00 -15.99
C GLN A 103 8.86 18.51 -16.64
N LYS A 104 7.74 18.55 -15.90
CA LYS A 104 6.40 18.87 -16.42
C LYS A 104 5.91 17.93 -17.54
N ASP A 105 6.44 16.71 -17.60
CA ASP A 105 6.02 15.67 -18.54
C ASP A 105 4.88 14.85 -17.90
N PHE A 106 3.67 15.44 -17.88
CA PHE A 106 2.52 14.87 -17.18
C PHE A 106 1.99 13.56 -17.79
N ILE A 107 2.24 13.33 -19.07
CA ILE A 107 1.85 12.08 -19.74
C ILE A 107 2.71 10.93 -19.21
N LYS A 108 4.04 11.12 -19.13
CA LYS A 108 4.92 10.09 -18.59
C LYS A 108 4.78 9.92 -17.09
N SER A 109 4.47 10.98 -16.35
CA SER A 109 4.15 10.82 -14.93
C SER A 109 2.84 10.04 -14.73
N ALA A 110 1.83 10.24 -15.58
CA ALA A 110 0.60 9.45 -15.55
C ALA A 110 0.84 7.97 -15.92
N ASP A 111 1.75 7.69 -16.86
CA ASP A 111 2.19 6.32 -17.16
C ASP A 111 2.84 5.65 -15.95
N ALA A 112 3.73 6.35 -15.24
CA ALA A 112 4.34 5.85 -14.01
C ALA A 112 3.29 5.58 -12.91
N TYR A 113 2.30 6.47 -12.76
CA TYR A 113 1.14 6.24 -11.89
C TYR A 113 0.37 4.96 -12.29
N GLY A 114 0.14 4.74 -13.58
CA GLY A 114 -0.52 3.52 -14.09
C GLY A 114 0.24 2.24 -13.73
N ARG A 115 1.58 2.27 -13.74
CA ARG A 115 2.42 1.15 -13.30
C ARG A 115 2.29 0.85 -11.81
N ILE A 116 2.15 1.88 -10.97
CA ILE A 116 1.83 1.71 -9.54
C ILE A 116 0.48 1.03 -9.38
N LEU A 117 -0.56 1.52 -10.08
CA LEU A 117 -1.90 0.94 -10.04
C LEU A 117 -1.88 -0.54 -10.47
N ALA A 118 -1.20 -0.87 -11.56
CA ALA A 118 -1.04 -2.25 -12.03
C ALA A 118 -0.34 -3.13 -10.98
N GLY A 119 0.65 -2.59 -10.26
CA GLY A 119 1.28 -3.24 -9.12
C GLY A 119 0.28 -3.54 -7.99
N CYS A 120 -0.53 -2.55 -7.60
CA CYS A 120 -1.57 -2.73 -6.59
C CYS A 120 -2.55 -3.86 -6.97
N VAL A 121 -3.06 -3.83 -8.21
CA VAL A 121 -3.97 -4.87 -8.74
C VAL A 121 -3.31 -6.24 -8.74
N SER A 122 -2.05 -6.34 -9.13
CA SER A 122 -1.28 -7.60 -9.12
C SER A 122 -1.11 -8.17 -7.72
N CYS A 123 -0.85 -7.32 -6.72
CA CYS A 123 -0.78 -7.74 -5.32
C CYS A 123 -2.15 -8.20 -4.80
N HIS A 124 -3.23 -7.53 -5.20
CA HIS A 124 -4.60 -7.91 -4.84
C HIS A 124 -5.05 -9.24 -5.45
N ALA A 125 -4.68 -9.54 -6.70
CA ALA A 125 -4.93 -10.86 -7.30
C ALA A 125 -4.39 -12.00 -6.42
N ILE A 126 -3.20 -11.81 -5.84
CA ILE A 126 -2.59 -12.80 -4.94
C ILE A 126 -3.24 -12.76 -3.56
N SER A 127 -3.19 -11.62 -2.87
CA SER A 127 -3.56 -11.50 -1.45
C SER A 127 -5.07 -11.61 -1.21
N ARG A 128 -5.90 -11.13 -2.14
CA ARG A 128 -7.36 -11.11 -2.02
C ARG A 128 -8.06 -12.16 -2.90
N ASN A 129 -7.31 -12.97 -3.64
CA ASN A 129 -7.86 -13.94 -4.61
C ASN A 129 -8.81 -13.28 -5.62
N TRP A 130 -8.39 -12.12 -6.14
CA TRP A 130 -9.14 -11.44 -7.20
C TRP A 130 -9.01 -12.18 -8.53
#